data_AF-A0A7S1FI73-F1
#
_entry.id   AF-A0A7S1FI73-F1
#
_cell.length_a   1.000
_cell.length_b   1.000
_cell.length_c   1.000
_cell.angle_alpha   90.00
_cell.angle_beta   90.00
_cell.angle_gamma   90.00
#
_symmetry.space_group_name_H-M   'P 1'
#
loop_
_entity.id
_entity.type
_entity.pdbx_description
1 polymer ?
#
loop_
_entity_poly.entity_id
_entity_poly.type
_entity_poly.pdbx_seq_one_letter_code
_entity_poly.pdbx_strand_id
1 'polypeptide(L)'
;PLLRLLLPGIDHERAVYGLKESNLAKLYGDMLALPEGQKHRLLHWKDAALQEGYKCAAGDFASVLYSVVETRAIVKPGSSSITVGEVNAVLDRMHNALDQGEKRVQMLDLVRRASGM
;
A
#
# COMPACT_ATOMS: atom_id res chain seq x y z
N PRO A 1 15.16 -11.47 -2.66
CA PRO A 1 16.37 -10.69 -3.04
C PRO A 1 16.05 -9.18 -3.13
N LEU A 2 17.01 -8.29 -2.92
CA LEU A 2 16.78 -6.83 -2.81
C LEU A 2 16.53 -6.15 -4.17
N LEU A 3 17.28 -6.52 -5.21
CA LEU A 3 17.28 -5.86 -6.53
C LEU A 3 15.88 -5.77 -7.17
N ARG A 4 15.07 -6.82 -7.06
CA ARG A 4 13.70 -6.86 -7.61
C ARG A 4 12.73 -5.84 -6.98
N LEU A 5 13.04 -5.33 -5.78
CA LEU A 5 12.26 -4.26 -5.14
C LEU A 5 12.71 -2.87 -5.63
N LEU A 6 14.00 -2.71 -5.94
CA LEU A 6 14.56 -1.47 -6.47
C LEU A 6 14.26 -1.29 -7.96
N LEU A 7 14.24 -2.40 -8.70
CA LEU A 7 14.00 -2.46 -10.13
C LEU A 7 12.83 -3.42 -10.41
N PRO A 8 11.58 -3.04 -10.08
CA PRO A 8 10.43 -3.90 -10.28
C PRO A 8 10.16 -4.22 -11.76
N GLY A 9 10.55 -3.33 -12.68
CA GLY A 9 10.33 -3.51 -14.13
C GLY A 9 11.10 -4.66 -14.78
N ILE A 10 12.14 -5.18 -14.12
CA ILE A 10 12.92 -6.34 -14.58
C ILE A 10 12.57 -7.63 -13.82
N ASP A 11 11.59 -7.57 -12.90
CA ASP A 11 11.13 -8.72 -12.14
C ASP A 11 10.17 -9.58 -12.98
N HIS A 12 10.74 -10.43 -13.84
CA HIS A 12 9.96 -11.30 -14.72
C HIS A 12 9.19 -12.40 -13.98
N GLU A 13 9.61 -12.77 -12.76
CA GLU A 13 8.93 -13.78 -11.94
C GLU A 13 7.60 -13.27 -11.38
N ARG A 14 7.44 -11.95 -11.20
CA ARG A 14 6.22 -11.31 -10.69
C ARG A 14 5.73 -10.26 -11.68
N ALA A 15 5.31 -10.71 -12.85
CA ALA A 15 4.94 -9.81 -13.95
C ALA A 15 3.76 -8.87 -13.59
N VAL A 16 2.73 -9.37 -12.90
CA VAL A 16 1.52 -8.58 -12.56
C VAL A 16 0.93 -9.04 -11.23
N TYR A 17 0.55 -8.11 -10.35
CA TYR A 17 -0.17 -8.41 -9.11
C TYR A 17 -1.71 -8.38 -9.27
N GLY A 18 -2.21 -7.78 -10.34
CA GLY A 18 -3.64 -7.68 -10.61
C GLY A 18 -4.38 -6.77 -9.60
N LEU A 19 -3.66 -5.78 -9.07
CA LEU A 19 -4.17 -4.81 -8.10
C LEU A 19 -4.25 -3.44 -8.77
N LYS A 20 -5.45 -2.86 -8.74
CA LYS A 20 -5.70 -1.49 -9.22
C LYS A 20 -5.71 -0.53 -8.05
N GLU A 21 -5.29 0.70 -8.28
CA GLU A 21 -5.26 1.78 -7.27
C GLU A 21 -6.64 2.00 -6.66
N SER A 22 -7.71 1.88 -7.44
CA SER A 22 -9.10 1.98 -6.94
C SER A 22 -9.43 0.91 -5.90
N ASN A 23 -8.92 -0.31 -6.07
CA ASN A 23 -9.13 -1.40 -5.13
C ASN A 23 -8.23 -1.24 -3.91
N LEU A 24 -6.98 -0.80 -4.12
CA LEU A 24 -6.06 -0.46 -3.04
C LEU A 24 -6.61 0.66 -2.16
N ALA A 25 -7.19 1.71 -2.75
CA ALA A 25 -7.82 2.81 -2.01
C ALA A 25 -8.92 2.32 -1.06
N LYS A 26 -9.83 1.47 -1.56
CA LYS A 26 -10.88 0.84 -0.74
C LYS A 26 -10.29 -0.03 0.35
N LEU A 27 -9.33 -0.88 -0.02
CA LEU A 27 -8.66 -1.81 0.89
C LEU A 27 -7.96 -1.09 2.04
N TYR A 28 -7.15 -0.06 1.76
CA TYR A 28 -6.48 0.75 2.76
C TYR A 28 -7.46 1.56 3.60
N GLY A 29 -8.50 2.12 2.97
CA GLY A 29 -9.57 2.84 3.67
C GLY A 29 -10.25 2.00 4.74
N ASP A 30 -10.57 0.75 4.41
CA ASP A 30 -11.18 -0.20 5.36
C ASP A 30 -10.17 -0.72 6.37
N MET A 31 -8.96 -1.08 5.92
CA MET A 31 -7.89 -1.67 6.74
C MET A 31 -7.41 -0.73 7.84
N LEU A 32 -7.26 0.55 7.52
CA LEU A 32 -6.72 1.56 8.44
C LEU A 32 -7.83 2.37 9.14
N ALA A 33 -9.09 1.94 8.98
CA ALA A 33 -10.28 2.59 9.53
C ALA A 33 -10.26 4.12 9.32
N LEU A 34 -9.96 4.56 8.09
CA LEU A 34 -9.81 5.98 7.77
C LEU A 34 -11.14 6.74 7.98
N PRO A 35 -11.11 8.01 8.43
CA PRO A 35 -12.31 8.83 8.45
C PRO A 35 -12.83 9.00 7.03
N GLU A 36 -14.13 9.21 6.91
CA GLU A 36 -14.80 9.32 5.62
C GLU A 36 -14.17 10.36 4.70
N GLY A 37 -13.75 11.52 5.22
CA GLY A 37 -13.03 12.53 4.45
C GLY A 37 -11.70 12.05 3.86
N GLN A 38 -10.86 11.35 4.63
CA GLN A 38 -9.59 10.83 4.12
C GLN A 38 -9.79 9.64 3.19
N LYS A 39 -10.79 8.80 3.46
CA LYS A 39 -11.20 7.71 2.57
C LYS A 39 -11.67 8.26 1.23
N HIS A 40 -12.48 9.32 1.23
CA HIS A 40 -12.94 10.01 0.04
C HIS A 40 -11.75 10.57 -0.76
N ARG A 41 -10.84 11.28 -0.11
CA ARG A 41 -9.61 11.79 -0.75
C ARG A 41 -8.77 10.68 -1.40
N LEU A 42 -8.59 9.56 -0.71
CA LEU A 42 -7.82 8.42 -1.23
C LEU A 42 -8.51 7.73 -2.41
N LEU A 43 -9.84 7.62 -2.39
CA LEU A 43 -10.62 7.08 -3.51
C LEU A 43 -10.53 7.99 -4.75
N HIS A 44 -10.45 9.30 -4.54
CA HIS A 44 -10.35 10.32 -5.58
C HIS A 44 -8.93 10.93 -5.66
N TRP A 45 -7.90 10.07 -5.58
CA TRP A 45 -6.48 10.48 -5.57
C TRP A 45 -6.02 11.26 -6.82
N LYS A 46 -6.79 11.23 -7.91
CA LYS A 46 -6.53 12.00 -9.14
C LYS A 46 -7.10 13.42 -9.11
N ASP A 47 -8.03 13.70 -8.20
CA ASP A 47 -8.70 15.00 -8.12
C ASP A 47 -7.80 16.00 -7.38
N ALA A 48 -7.27 16.98 -8.11
CA ALA A 48 -6.38 17.99 -7.56
C ALA A 48 -7.04 18.87 -6.51
N ALA A 49 -8.35 19.16 -6.61
CA ALA A 49 -9.05 19.97 -5.64
C ALA A 49 -9.14 19.28 -4.28
N LEU A 50 -9.27 17.95 -4.26
CA LEU A 50 -9.29 17.16 -3.03
C LEU A 50 -7.89 16.96 -2.41
N GLN A 51 -6.82 17.27 -3.14
CA GLN A 51 -5.45 17.17 -2.64
C GLN A 51 -4.85 18.54 -2.26
N GLU A 52 -5.55 19.64 -2.55
CA GLU A 52 -5.09 20.99 -2.25
C GLU A 52 -4.80 21.16 -0.74
N GLY A 53 -3.66 21.80 -0.42
CA GLY A 53 -3.23 22.02 0.96
C GLY A 53 -2.58 20.83 1.65
N TYR A 54 -2.48 19.66 0.99
CA TYR A 54 -1.78 18.49 1.51
C TYR A 54 -0.41 18.30 0.85
N LYS A 55 0.51 17.66 1.59
CA LYS A 55 1.85 17.32 1.10
C LYS A 55 1.81 16.05 0.24
N CYS A 56 1.12 16.11 -0.90
CA CYS A 56 1.04 15.03 -1.88
C CYS A 56 0.88 15.57 -3.31
N ALA A 57 1.13 14.72 -4.30
CA ALA A 57 0.92 15.05 -5.70
C ALA A 57 -0.40 14.41 -6.18
N ALA A 58 -1.33 15.23 -6.66
CA ALA A 58 -2.54 14.74 -7.29
C ALA A 58 -2.18 13.91 -8.53
N GLY A 59 -2.76 12.73 -8.66
CA GLY A 59 -2.37 11.78 -9.72
C GLY A 59 -1.14 10.92 -9.39
N ASP A 60 -0.60 10.98 -8.17
CA ASP A 60 0.29 9.96 -7.62
C ASP A 60 -0.39 9.30 -6.42
N PHE A 61 -0.93 8.10 -6.65
CA PHE A 61 -1.63 7.32 -5.62
C PHE A 61 -0.75 7.05 -4.38
N ALA A 62 0.53 6.74 -4.58
CA ALA A 62 1.43 6.41 -3.47
C ALA A 62 1.68 7.64 -2.59
N SER A 63 1.86 8.82 -3.18
CA SER A 63 2.02 10.07 -2.43
C SER A 63 0.76 10.45 -1.64
N VAL A 64 -0.42 10.28 -2.23
CA VAL A 64 -1.70 10.56 -1.56
C VAL A 64 -1.92 9.57 -0.42
N LEU A 65 -1.68 8.28 -0.65
CA LEU A 65 -1.76 7.25 0.38
C LEU A 65 -0.81 7.57 1.54
N TYR A 66 0.45 7.91 1.24
CA TYR A 66 1.42 8.29 2.27
C TYR A 66 0.93 9.49 3.09
N SER A 67 0.46 10.57 2.45
CA SER A 67 -0.07 11.75 3.16
C SER A 67 -1.23 11.41 4.09
N VAL A 68 -2.10 10.47 3.68
CA VAL A 68 -3.23 10.01 4.49
C VAL A 68 -2.77 9.13 5.65
N VAL A 69 -1.82 8.21 5.40
CA VAL A 69 -1.36 7.24 6.38
C VAL A 69 -0.37 7.85 7.37
N GLU A 70 0.50 8.77 6.97
CA GLU A 70 1.50 9.43 7.82
C GLU A 70 0.85 10.08 9.05
N THR A 71 -0.33 10.69 8.88
CA THR A 71 -1.08 11.30 9.99
C THR A 71 -1.58 10.29 11.04
N ARG A 72 -1.57 8.99 10.73
CA ARG A 72 -2.12 7.90 11.56
C ARG A 72 -1.13 6.80 11.90
N ALA A 73 -0.09 6.66 11.08
CA ALA A 73 0.92 5.66 11.22
C ALA A 73 1.72 5.94 12.48
N ILE A 74 1.44 5.16 13.53
CA ILE A 74 2.32 4.94 14.69
C ILE A 74 3.50 4.06 14.27
N VAL A 75 4.01 4.24 13.04
CA VAL A 75 5.20 3.55 12.56
C VAL A 75 6.37 4.27 13.20
N LYS A 76 6.64 3.90 14.45
CA LYS A 76 7.84 4.35 15.15
C LYS A 76 9.03 3.85 14.33
N PRO A 77 9.94 4.74 13.91
CA PRO A 77 11.17 4.33 13.25
C PRO A 77 11.88 3.26 14.10
N GLY A 78 12.16 2.10 13.50
CA GLY A 78 12.81 0.97 14.20
C GLY A 78 11.87 -0.03 14.89
N SER A 79 10.54 0.12 14.81
CA SER A 79 9.59 -0.87 15.35
C SER A 79 9.17 -1.97 14.35
N SER A 80 9.60 -1.87 13.10
CA SER A 80 9.35 -2.90 12.09
C SER A 80 10.40 -4.02 12.17
N SER A 81 9.96 -5.26 12.40
CA SER A 81 10.84 -6.44 12.43
C SER A 81 10.89 -7.21 11.10
N ILE A 82 10.26 -6.69 10.04
CA ILE A 82 10.17 -7.38 8.75
C ILE A 82 11.48 -7.28 7.95
N THR A 83 11.96 -8.41 7.48
CA THR A 83 13.14 -8.53 6.61
C THR A 83 12.76 -8.40 5.13
N VAL A 84 13.75 -8.06 4.30
CA VAL A 84 13.58 -8.03 2.83
C VAL A 84 13.14 -9.39 2.26
N GLY A 85 13.58 -10.49 2.87
CA GLY A 85 13.15 -11.84 2.50
C GLY A 85 11.66 -12.05 2.74
N GLU A 86 11.16 -11.60 3.88
CA GLU A 86 9.75 -11.71 4.24
C GLU A 86 8.86 -10.80 3.41
N VAL A 87 9.30 -9.58 3.10
CA VAL A 87 8.59 -8.70 2.15
C VAL A 87 8.42 -9.41 0.81
N ASN A 88 9.50 -10.00 0.28
CA ASN A 88 9.42 -10.75 -0.96
C ASN A 88 8.47 -11.94 -0.86
N ALA A 89 8.52 -12.72 0.23
CA ALA A 89 7.64 -13.86 0.42
C ALA A 89 6.15 -13.46 0.44
N VAL A 90 5.81 -12.32 1.05
CA VAL A 90 4.42 -11.80 1.03
C VAL A 90 4.04 -11.38 -0.39
N LEU A 91 4.92 -10.68 -1.11
CA LEU A 91 4.70 -10.28 -2.50
C LEU A 91 4.54 -11.50 -3.43
N ASP A 92 5.30 -12.58 -3.21
CA ASP A 92 5.18 -13.83 -3.97
C ASP A 92 3.82 -14.48 -3.71
N ARG A 93 3.37 -14.52 -2.45
CA ARG A 93 2.01 -14.99 -2.10
C ARG A 93 0.93 -14.11 -2.73
N MET A 94 1.10 -12.79 -2.75
CA MET A 94 0.16 -11.87 -3.41
C MET A 94 0.10 -12.09 -4.92
N HIS A 95 1.23 -12.40 -5.56
CA HIS A 95 1.28 -12.70 -6.99
C HIS A 95 0.54 -14.00 -7.30
N ASN A 96 0.75 -15.04 -6.49
CA ASN A 96 0.14 -16.37 -6.66
C ASN A 96 -1.32 -16.47 -6.18
N ALA A 97 -1.80 -15.50 -5.40
CA ALA A 97 -3.17 -15.48 -4.89
C ALA A 97 -4.20 -15.44 -6.02
N LEU A 98 -5.17 -16.36 -5.96
CA LEU A 98 -6.16 -16.58 -7.02
C LEU A 98 -7.30 -15.56 -6.98
N ASP A 99 -7.62 -15.05 -5.79
CA ASP A 99 -8.71 -14.10 -5.58
C ASP A 99 -8.29 -12.82 -4.84
N GLN A 100 -9.19 -11.84 -4.84
CA GLN A 100 -8.96 -10.53 -4.22
C GLN A 100 -9.00 -10.59 -2.68
N GLY A 101 -9.67 -11.59 -2.10
CA GLY A 101 -9.74 -11.82 -0.67
C GLY A 101 -8.39 -12.28 -0.10
N GLU A 102 -7.75 -13.25 -0.73
CA GLU A 102 -6.40 -13.69 -0.38
C GLU A 102 -5.39 -12.55 -0.50
N LYS A 103 -5.45 -11.77 -1.59
CA LYS A 103 -4.60 -10.58 -1.77
C LYS A 103 -4.79 -9.56 -0.67
N ARG A 104 -6.04 -9.36 -0.22
CA ARG A 104 -6.36 -8.51 0.94
C ARG A 104 -5.71 -9.03 2.22
N VAL A 105 -5.76 -10.34 2.48
CA VAL A 105 -5.11 -10.95 3.65
C VAL A 105 -3.60 -10.77 3.60
N GLN A 106 -2.97 -11.02 2.46
CA GLN A 106 -1.51 -10.83 2.32
C GLN A 106 -1.10 -9.35 2.46
N MET A 107 -1.89 -8.43 1.94
CA MET A 107 -1.66 -6.99 2.11
C MET A 107 -1.80 -6.56 3.58
N LEU A 108 -2.79 -7.11 4.30
CA LEU A 108 -2.97 -6.89 5.74
C LEU A 108 -1.74 -7.37 6.53
N ASP A 109 -1.24 -8.56 6.21
CA ASP A 109 -0.02 -9.13 6.81
C ASP A 109 1.18 -8.20 6.59
N LEU A 110 1.37 -7.73 5.35
CA LEU A 110 2.46 -6.82 5.02
C LEU A 110 2.39 -5.52 5.82
N VAL A 111 1.20 -4.88 5.86
CA VAL A 111 1.01 -3.60 6.53
C VAL A 111 1.24 -3.70 8.03
N ARG A 112 0.72 -4.75 8.69
CA ARG A 112 0.94 -4.98 10.13
C ARG A 112 2.41 -5.13 10.47
N ARG A 113 3.10 -6.01 9.75
CA ARG A 113 4.52 -6.33 9.98
C ARG A 113 5.45 -5.17 9.64
N ALA A 114 5.13 -4.40 8.60
CA ALA A 114 5.87 -3.20 8.24
C ALA A 114 5.61 -2.05 9.21
N SER A 115 4.43 -1.99 9.84
CA SER A 115 4.05 -0.90 10.74
C SER A 115 4.38 -1.16 12.21
N GLY A 116 4.71 -2.40 12.58
CA GLY A 116 4.90 -2.80 13.97
C GLY A 116 3.61 -2.89 14.78
N MET A 117 2.46 -3.10 14.10
CA MET A 117 1.12 -3.26 14.70
C MET A 117 0.72 -4.72 14.83
#